data_AF-A0A7S1HDU8-F1
#
_entry.id   AF-A0A7S1HDU8-F1
#
_cell.length_a   1.000
_cell.length_b   1.000
_cell.length_c   1.000
_cell.angle_alpha   90.00
_cell.angle_beta   90.00
_cell.angle_gamma   90.00
#
_symmetry.space_group_name_H-M   'P 1'
#
loop_
_entity.id
_entity.type
_entity.pdbx_description
1 polymer ?
#
loop_
_entity_poly.entity_id
_entity_poly.type
_entity_poly.pdbx_seq_one_letter_code
_entity_poly.pdbx_strand_id
1 'polypeptide(L)'
;LKAMRLGDPQLKFEVRKRPNAAHVEDRDPPTVWHEVRFIPTVDPGTGQAAILVVENDITELENMKLAEAQLIAAAKQKDQFFATVSHELRTPLNGIIGLTG
;
A
#
# COMPACT_ATOMS: atom_id res chain seq x y z
N LEU A 1 -11.90 -8.14 21.82
CA LEU A 1 -11.01 -6.97 22.05
C LEU A 1 -10.24 -7.21 23.33
N LYS A 2 -8.90 -7.32 23.27
CA LYS A 2 -8.04 -7.49 24.45
C LYS A 2 -7.84 -6.12 25.09
N ALA A 3 -8.02 -5.99 26.41
CA ALA A 3 -7.78 -4.74 27.12
C ALA A 3 -6.28 -4.42 27.11
N MET A 4 -5.92 -3.20 26.67
CA MET A 4 -4.54 -2.72 26.62
C MET A 4 -4.19 -2.06 27.96
N ARG A 5 -3.06 -2.42 28.56
CA ARG A 5 -2.55 -1.90 29.83
C ARG A 5 -1.40 -0.93 29.63
N LEU A 6 -1.15 -0.10 30.63
CA LEU A 6 0.03 0.77 30.67
C LEU A 6 1.30 -0.10 30.63
N GLY A 7 2.14 0.11 29.60
CA GLY A 7 3.34 -0.70 29.33
C GLY A 7 3.17 -1.79 28.26
N ASP A 8 1.95 -2.03 27.78
CA ASP A 8 1.75 -2.89 26.60
C ASP A 8 2.36 -2.22 25.35
N PRO A 9 2.87 -3.01 24.39
CA PRO A 9 3.33 -2.47 23.11
C PRO A 9 2.19 -1.73 22.41
N GLN A 10 2.52 -0.56 21.85
CA GLN A 10 1.55 0.28 21.15
C GLN A 10 0.90 -0.49 20.00
N LEU A 11 -0.40 -0.27 19.82
CA LEU A 11 -1.15 -0.90 18.76
C LEU A 11 -1.17 0.03 17.54
N LYS A 12 -0.57 -0.42 16.44
CA LYS A 12 -0.52 0.29 15.16
C LYS A 12 -1.47 -0.35 14.16
N PHE A 13 -2.28 0.46 13.50
CA PHE A 13 -3.11 0.05 12.37
C PHE A 13 -2.95 1.02 11.21
N GLU A 14 -2.98 0.48 10.00
CA GLU A 14 -3.21 1.28 8.80
C GLU A 14 -4.69 1.17 8.46
N VAL A 15 -5.39 2.30 8.52
CA VAL A 15 -6.83 2.39 8.33
C VAL A 15 -7.10 3.29 7.16
N ARG A 16 -7.88 2.77 6.21
CA ARG A 16 -8.37 3.52 5.08
C ARG A 16 -9.65 4.26 5.49
N LYS A 17 -9.62 5.59 5.53
CA LYS A 17 -10.76 6.43 5.93
C LYS A 17 -11.31 7.19 4.74
N ARG A 18 -12.62 7.45 4.76
CA ARG A 18 -13.24 8.50 3.96
C ARG A 18 -13.29 9.76 4.83
N PRO A 19 -12.88 10.94 4.32
CA PRO A 19 -13.05 12.19 5.04
C PRO A 19 -14.51 12.35 5.47
N ASN A 20 -14.74 12.76 6.71
CA ASN A 20 -16.10 13.05 7.18
C ASN A 20 -16.60 14.25 6.36
N ALA A 21 -17.60 14.04 5.51
CA ALA A 21 -18.05 15.02 4.53
C ALA A 21 -18.70 16.23 5.24
N ALA A 22 -17.87 17.19 5.66
CA ALA A 22 -18.36 18.41 6.30
C ALA A 22 -18.55 19.58 5.31
N HIS A 23 -18.14 19.46 4.05
CA HIS A 23 -18.52 20.40 2.98
C HIS A 23 -18.49 19.72 1.60
N VAL A 24 -19.38 20.23 0.74
CA VAL A 24 -19.99 19.67 -0.47
C VAL A 24 -19.08 19.74 -1.71
N GLU A 25 -19.15 18.73 -2.59
CA GLU A 25 -19.45 18.87 -4.04
C GLU A 25 -19.29 17.52 -4.76
N ASP A 26 -20.42 16.98 -5.25
CA ASP A 26 -20.67 16.07 -6.40
C ASP A 26 -19.65 14.98 -6.82
N ARG A 27 -18.67 14.68 -5.98
CA ARG A 27 -17.64 13.65 -6.19
C ARG A 27 -17.46 12.86 -4.91
N ASP A 28 -17.36 11.54 -5.06
CA ASP A 28 -17.02 10.66 -3.94
C ASP A 28 -15.65 11.13 -3.38
N PRO A 29 -15.56 11.55 -2.11
CA PRO A 29 -14.35 12.13 -1.57
C PRO A 29 -13.18 11.16 -1.70
N PRO A 30 -11.96 11.65 -1.96
CA PRO A 30 -10.80 10.81 -2.12
C PRO A 30 -10.59 9.99 -0.84
N THR A 31 -10.29 8.72 -1.04
CA THR A 31 -9.97 7.81 0.05
C THR A 31 -8.57 8.13 0.57
N VAL A 32 -8.43 8.28 1.89
CA VAL A 32 -7.19 8.67 2.55
C VAL A 32 -6.69 7.51 3.42
N TRP A 33 -5.39 7.26 3.39
CA TRP A 33 -4.74 6.25 4.24
C TRP A 33 -4.21 6.90 5.50
N HIS A 34 -4.57 6.36 6.65
CA HIS A 34 -4.10 6.82 7.93
C HIS A 34 -3.39 5.72 8.68
N GLU A 35 -2.19 6.00 9.16
CA GLU A 35 -1.55 5.22 10.21
C GLU A 35 -2.06 5.73 11.56
N VAL A 36 -2.75 4.86 12.30
CA VAL A 36 -3.27 5.17 13.63
C VAL A 36 -2.54 4.35 14.68
N ARG A 37 -1.96 5.02 15.67
CA ARG A 37 -1.33 4.41 16.84
C ARG A 37 -2.13 4.73 18.09
N PHE A 38 -2.38 3.69 18.88
CA PHE A 38 -2.99 3.80 20.21
C PHE A 38 -1.94 3.52 21.27
N ILE A 39 -1.71 4.52 22.12
CA ILE A 39 -0.65 4.52 23.13
C ILE A 39 -1.32 4.61 24.50
N PRO A 40 -1.25 3.58 25.35
CA PRO A 40 -1.76 3.70 26.72
C PRO A 40 -0.89 4.71 27.46
N THR A 41 -1.52 5.67 28.11
CA THR A 41 -0.82 6.73 28.84
C THR A 41 -1.61 7.12 30.10
N VAL A 42 -1.07 8.08 30.85
CA VAL A 42 -1.76 8.74 31.94
C VAL A 42 -2.05 10.18 31.51
N ASP A 43 -3.27 10.63 31.72
CA ASP A 43 -3.63 12.04 31.52
C ASP A 43 -2.92 12.90 32.59
N PRO A 44 -2.07 13.87 32.18
CA PRO A 44 -1.31 14.69 33.12
C PRO A 44 -2.20 15.63 33.95
N GLY A 45 -3.42 15.96 33.50
CA GLY A 45 -4.34 16.83 34.24
C GLY A 45 -5.16 16.10 35.30
N THR A 46 -5.50 14.83 35.07
CA THR A 46 -6.39 14.06 35.95
C THR A 46 -5.73 12.87 36.65
N GLY A 47 -4.54 12.45 36.20
CA GLY A 47 -3.85 11.26 36.69
C GLY A 47 -4.52 9.94 36.28
N GLN A 48 -5.57 9.97 35.45
CA GLN A 48 -6.31 8.79 35.04
C GLN A 48 -5.67 8.09 33.84
N ALA A 49 -5.94 6.79 33.72
CA ALA A 49 -5.56 6.04 32.53
C ALA A 49 -6.26 6.61 31.29
N ALA A 50 -5.48 6.85 30.24
CA ALA A 50 -5.94 7.41 28.98
C ALA A 50 -5.31 6.67 27.80
N ILE A 51 -5.82 6.92 26.60
CA ILE A 51 -5.21 6.46 25.35
C ILE A 51 -4.88 7.69 24.52
N LEU A 52 -3.60 7.90 24.26
CA LEU A 52 -3.16 8.86 23.25
C LEU A 52 -3.30 8.21 21.88
N VAL A 53 -4.09 8.86 21.02
CA VAL A 53 -4.25 8.46 19.62
C VAL A 53 -3.38 9.38 18.78
N VAL A 54 -2.45 8.79 18.03
CA VAL A 54 -1.66 9.50 17.03
C VAL A 54 -2.14 9.03 15.66
N GLU A 55 -2.52 9.97 14.81
CA GLU A 55 -3.00 9.73 13.46
C GLU A 55 -2.12 10.46 12.46
N ASN A 56 -1.50 9.71 11.55
CA ASN A 56 -0.69 10.27 10.46
C ASN A 56 -1.37 9.94 9.14
N ASP A 57 -1.59 10.94 8.29
CA ASP A 57 -1.93 10.70 6.89
C ASP A 57 -0.69 10.15 6.17
N ILE A 58 -0.84 8.97 5.56
CA ILE A 58 0.20 8.26 4.82
C ILE A 58 -0.20 8.03 3.35
N THR A 59 -1.17 8.79 2.84
CA THR A 59 -1.71 8.60 1.48
C THR A 59 -0.63 8.75 0.41
N GLU A 60 0.24 9.75 0.53
CA GLU A 60 1.36 9.94 -0.41
C GLU A 60 2.35 8.77 -0.35
N LEU A 61 2.65 8.28 0.85
CA LEU A 61 3.54 7.13 1.04
C LEU A 61 2.97 5.87 0.38
N GLU A 62 1.68 5.61 0.57
CA GLU A 62 1.01 4.46 -0.06
C GLU A 62 0.97 4.58 -1.59
N ASN A 63 0.74 5.78 -2.12
CA ASN A 63 0.77 6.03 -3.57
C ASN A 63 2.17 5.78 -4.16
N MET A 64 3.23 6.20 -3.45
CA MET A 64 4.61 5.94 -3.86
C MET A 64 4.93 4.45 -3.88
N LYS A 65 4.55 3.69 -2.84
CA LYS A 65 4.74 2.23 -2.79
C LYS A 65 4.02 1.53 -3.94
N LEU A 66 2.79 1.96 -4.25
CA LEU A 66 2.03 1.40 -5.37
C LEU A 66 2.71 1.66 -6.71
N ALA A 67 3.17 2.89 -6.94
CA ALA A 67 3.90 3.25 -8.16
C ALA A 67 5.20 2.44 -8.30
N GLU A 68 5.96 2.29 -7.22
CA GLU A 68 7.17 1.46 -7.20
C GLU A 68 6.87 0.00 -7.54
N ALA A 69 5.84 -0.59 -6.91
CA ALA A 69 5.43 -1.97 -7.20
C ALA A 69 5.03 -2.17 -8.67
N GLN A 70 4.36 -1.19 -9.27
CA GLN A 70 4.00 -1.21 -10.69
C GLN A 70 5.23 -1.15 -11.60
N LEU A 71 6.21 -0.29 -11.28
CA LEU A 71 7.46 -0.18 -12.04
C LEU A 71 8.27 -1.49 -11.97
N ILE A 72 8.36 -2.11 -10.78
CA ILE A 72 9.04 -3.39 -10.60
C ILE A 72 8.35 -4.49 -11.42
N ALA A 73 7.02 -4.54 -11.41
CA ALA A 73 6.26 -5.50 -12.20
C ALA A 73 6.49 -5.31 -13.71
N ALA A 74 6.46 -4.07 -14.19
CA ALA A 74 6.72 -3.75 -15.59
C ALA A 74 8.16 -4.10 -16.02
N ALA A 75 9.15 -3.82 -15.17
CA ALA A 75 10.54 -4.20 -15.41
C ALA A 75 10.69 -5.72 -15.53
N LYS A 76 10.06 -6.49 -14.62
CA LYS A 76 10.06 -7.96 -14.67
C LYS A 76 9.41 -8.49 -15.95
N GLN A 77 8.30 -7.91 -16.39
CA GLN A 77 7.65 -8.28 -17.65
C GLN A 77 8.56 -8.01 -18.86
N LYS A 78 9.25 -6.87 -18.87
CA LYS A 78 10.22 -6.52 -19.92
C LYS A 78 11.37 -7.52 -19.96
N ASP A 79 11.93 -7.90 -18.82
CA ASP A 79 13.03 -8.86 -18.74
C ASP A 79 12.57 -10.25 -19.21
N GLN A 80 11.36 -10.67 -18.82
CA GLN A 80 10.76 -11.90 -19.31
C GLN A 80 10.56 -11.88 -20.84
N PHE A 81 10.08 -10.77 -21.39
CA PHE A 81 9.93 -10.60 -22.84
C PHE A 81 11.28 -10.74 -23.56
N PHE A 82 12.32 -10.05 -23.11
CA PHE A 82 13.64 -10.15 -23.74
C PHE A 82 14.29 -11.52 -23.56
N ALA A 83 14.09 -12.18 -22.41
CA ALA A 83 14.57 -13.54 -22.21
C ALA A 83 13.89 -14.52 -23.19
N THR A 84 12.56 -14.46 -23.33
CA THR A 84 11.80 -15.28 -24.28
C THR A 84 12.22 -15.01 -25.71
N VAL A 85 12.29 -13.75 -26.14
CA VAL A 85 12.72 -13.38 -27.50
C VAL A 85 14.17 -13.81 -27.77
N SER A 86 15.08 -13.65 -26.81
CA SER A 86 16.48 -14.09 -26.97
C SER A 86 16.63 -15.60 -27.09
N HIS A 87 15.75 -16.36 -26.42
CA HIS A 87 15.67 -17.81 -26.56
C HIS A 87 15.14 -18.22 -27.94
N GLU A 88 14.11 -17.54 -28.45
CA GLU A 88 13.56 -17.81 -29.80
C GLU A 88 14.53 -17.41 -30.93
N LEU A 89 15.31 -16.36 -30.74
CA LEU A 89 16.36 -15.95 -31.68
C LEU A 89 17.56 -16.92 -31.73
N ARG A 90 17.87 -17.61 -30.62
CA ARG A 90 18.98 -18.59 -30.56
C ARG A 90 18.59 -19.98 -31.05
N THR A 91 17.30 -20.31 -31.13
CA THR A 91 16.79 -21.56 -31.72
C THR A 91 15.57 -21.27 -32.60
N PRO A 92 15.74 -20.81 -33.85
CA PRO A 92 14.65 -20.80 -34.80
C PRO A 92 14.44 -22.24 -35.31
N LEU A 93 13.91 -23.13 -34.46
CA LEU A 93 13.62 -24.51 -34.83
C LEU A 93 12.18 -24.84 -34.46
N ASN A 94 11.26 -24.39 -35.33
CA ASN A 94 9.90 -24.90 -35.63
C ASN A 94 8.87 -23.78 -35.94
N GLY A 95 9.17 -22.88 -36.89
CA GLY A 95 8.20 -21.82 -37.27
C GLY A 95 8.23 -21.29 -38.71
N ILE A 96 9.20 -21.69 -39.56
CA ILE A 96 9.27 -21.23 -40.97
C ILE A 96 9.48 -22.42 -41.92
N ILE A 97 8.69 -23.48 -41.76
CA ILE A 97 8.39 -24.43 -42.85
C ILE A 97 6.87 -24.54 -42.85
N GLY A 98 6.21 -23.67 -43.61
CA GLY A 98 4.74 -23.62 -43.68
C GLY A 98 4.12 -22.41 -44.39
N LEU A 99 4.92 -21.43 -44.85
CA LEU A 99 4.39 -20.25 -45.55
C LEU A 99 4.85 -20.09 -47.01
N THR A 100 5.47 -21.11 -47.62
CA THR A 100 5.87 -21.06 -49.04
C THR A 100 5.67 -22.38 -49.81
N GLY A 101 4.54 -23.06 -49.62
CA GLY A 101 4.17 -24.22 -50.44
C GLY A 101 2.66 -24.32 -50.60
#